data_AF-A0A9W6GIH4-F1
#
_entry.id   AF-A0A9W6GIH4-F1
#
_cell.length_a   1.000
_cell.length_b   1.000
_cell.length_c   1.000
_cell.angle_alpha   90.00
_cell.angle_beta   90.00
_cell.angle_gamma   90.00
#
_symmetry.space_group_name_H-M   'P 1'
#
loop_
_entity.id
_entity.type
_entity.pdbx_description
1 polymer ?
#
loop_
_entity_poly.entity_id
_entity_poly.type
_entity_poly.pdbx_seq_one_letter_code
_entity_poly.pdbx_strand_id
1 'polypeptide(L)'
;MKYNLFERKIATSWEEAEKKLLKSTDLDGERIDEDYKKAFPYDYNPEIHFIYKGELTGPYRIEKDFSLYFYNDREQVELRYRFLGEGEILEGDNIKQVPSPSPFHNWNGEEWVYDIELERKYLNGKIQITEREMEVTQAQITSRKSLGMYIASLEAKVSELLKRHSDLCYELSETYKGE
;
A
#
# COMPACT_ATOMS: atom_id res chain seq x y z
N MET A 1 -10.03 25.20 26.23
CA MET A 1 -11.21 24.29 26.30
C MET A 1 -10.68 22.89 26.52
N LYS A 2 -11.17 22.13 27.51
CA LYS A 2 -10.57 20.85 27.97
C LYS A 2 -11.56 19.70 27.83
N TYR A 3 -11.15 18.58 27.22
CA TYR A 3 -12.04 17.45 26.87
C TYR A 3 -12.12 16.39 27.98
N ASN A 4 -13.31 15.80 28.13
CA ASN A 4 -13.56 14.54 28.85
C ASN A 4 -13.34 13.37 27.87
N LEU A 5 -12.60 12.34 28.28
CA LEU A 5 -12.27 11.18 27.45
C LEU A 5 -13.35 10.08 27.45
N PHE A 6 -14.48 10.27 28.15
CA PHE A 6 -15.59 9.29 28.18
C PHE A 6 -16.91 9.77 27.55
N GLU A 7 -17.10 11.08 27.42
CA GLU A 7 -18.17 11.67 26.61
C GLU A 7 -17.54 12.85 25.88
N ARG A 8 -17.86 13.09 24.60
CA ARG A 8 -17.41 14.27 23.83
C ARG A 8 -17.96 15.59 24.41
N LYS A 9 -17.65 15.92 25.67
CA LYS A 9 -18.09 17.10 26.40
C LYS A 9 -16.95 17.60 27.29
N ILE A 10 -16.93 18.91 27.50
CA ILE A 10 -15.91 19.58 28.30
C ILE A 10 -16.27 19.44 29.78
N ALA A 11 -15.32 19.06 30.64
CA ALA A 11 -15.44 19.18 32.09
C ALA A 11 -14.90 20.55 32.54
N THR A 12 -15.56 21.20 33.51
CA THR A 12 -15.28 22.59 33.87
C THR A 12 -14.37 22.76 35.10
N SER A 13 -14.18 21.72 35.92
CA SER A 13 -13.23 21.72 37.04
C SER A 13 -12.60 20.34 37.32
N TRP A 14 -11.59 20.31 38.19
CA TRP A 14 -10.85 19.11 38.59
C TRP A 14 -11.70 18.17 39.46
N GLU A 15 -12.47 18.72 40.41
CA GLU A 15 -13.37 17.93 41.26
C GLU A 15 -14.52 17.28 40.46
N GLU A 16 -14.88 17.86 39.32
CA GLU A 16 -15.90 17.31 38.40
C GLU A 16 -15.37 16.10 37.61
N ALA A 17 -14.08 16.13 37.23
CA ALA A 17 -13.41 15.02 36.55
C ALA A 17 -13.20 13.83 37.51
N GLU A 18 -12.78 14.10 38.74
CA GLU A 18 -12.54 13.10 39.79
C GLU A 18 -13.82 12.35 40.20
N LYS A 19 -14.95 13.04 40.37
CA LYS A 19 -16.25 12.41 40.65
C LYS A 19 -16.77 11.53 39.51
N LYS A 20 -16.41 11.83 38.25
CA LYS A 20 -16.81 11.04 37.07
C LYS A 20 -15.89 9.84 36.83
N LEU A 21 -14.66 9.86 37.33
CA LEU A 21 -13.69 8.76 37.33
C LEU A 21 -14.11 7.59 38.25
N LEU A 22 -14.89 7.85 39.30
CA LEU A 22 -15.25 6.88 40.34
C LEU A 22 -16.42 5.92 40.00
N LYS A 23 -16.68 5.61 38.72
CA LYS A 23 -17.62 4.55 38.30
C LYS A 23 -17.07 3.66 37.18
N SER A 24 -15.89 3.09 37.42
CA SER A 24 -15.41 1.87 36.75
C SER A 24 -15.19 0.74 37.75
N THR A 25 -15.82 0.80 38.93
CA THR A 25 -15.77 -0.25 39.95
C THR A 25 -16.94 -1.22 39.81
N ASP A 26 -17.12 -1.79 38.63
CA ASP A 26 -17.89 -3.02 38.41
C ASP A 26 -17.66 -3.43 36.96
N LEU A 27 -16.63 -4.24 36.73
CA LEU A 27 -16.48 -5.21 35.64
C LEU A 27 -15.08 -5.82 35.79
N ASP A 28 -15.02 -6.91 36.55
CA ASP A 28 -13.96 -7.93 36.61
C ASP A 28 -12.51 -7.42 36.63
N GLY A 29 -11.96 -7.38 37.86
CA GLY A 29 -10.58 -7.02 38.20
C GLY A 29 -9.48 -7.92 37.65
N GLU A 30 -9.69 -8.61 36.53
CA GLU A 30 -8.67 -9.39 35.81
C GLU A 30 -8.35 -8.85 34.40
N ARG A 31 -8.95 -7.74 33.97
CA ARG A 31 -8.86 -7.27 32.57
C ARG A 31 -7.94 -6.08 32.28
N ILE A 32 -7.01 -5.77 33.18
CA ILE A 32 -5.87 -4.90 32.82
C ILE A 32 -4.77 -5.83 32.30
N ASP A 33 -4.93 -6.28 31.06
CA ASP A 33 -3.86 -6.99 30.34
C ASP A 33 -2.58 -6.14 30.34
N GLU A 34 -1.43 -6.81 30.38
CA GLU A 34 -0.09 -6.21 30.55
C GLU A 34 0.25 -5.13 29.51
N ASP A 35 -0.50 -5.04 28.41
CA ASP A 35 -0.33 -4.05 27.35
C ASP A 35 -0.60 -2.60 27.81
N TYR A 36 -1.47 -2.37 28.80
CA TYR A 36 -1.77 -1.02 29.30
C TYR A 36 -0.68 -0.43 30.21
N LYS A 37 0.18 -1.27 30.79
CA LYS A 37 1.29 -0.81 31.66
C LYS A 37 2.39 -0.08 30.87
N LYS A 38 2.48 -0.26 29.55
CA LYS A 38 3.56 0.27 28.70
C LYS A 38 3.37 1.71 28.24
N ALA A 39 2.22 2.34 28.51
CA ALA A 39 1.88 3.66 27.96
C ALA A 39 2.54 4.87 28.68
N PHE A 40 3.26 4.68 29.79
CA PHE A 40 3.74 5.80 30.62
C PHE A 40 5.22 5.67 31.02
N PRO A 41 6.10 6.61 30.63
CA PRO A 41 7.53 6.51 30.91
C PRO A 41 8.02 7.18 32.20
N TYR A 42 7.16 7.63 33.13
CA TYR A 42 7.62 8.23 34.41
C TYR A 42 6.76 7.85 35.61
N ASP A 43 7.40 7.90 36.79
CA ASP A 43 6.91 7.62 38.15
C ASP A 43 5.39 7.46 38.24
N TYR A 44 4.96 6.22 37.99
CA TYR A 44 3.60 5.76 38.14
C TYR A 44 3.10 6.11 39.55
N ASN A 45 2.22 7.11 39.66
CA ASN A 45 1.48 7.37 40.89
C ASN A 45 0.24 6.46 40.89
N PRO A 46 0.18 5.44 41.76
CA PRO A 46 -0.93 4.48 41.82
C PRO A 46 -2.28 5.12 42.23
N GLU A 47 -2.36 6.43 42.51
CA GLU A 47 -3.62 7.12 42.78
C GLU A 47 -4.20 7.82 41.54
N ILE A 48 -3.40 8.05 40.49
CA ILE A 48 -3.80 8.79 39.29
C ILE A 48 -3.90 7.81 38.11
N HIS A 49 -5.13 7.34 37.85
CA HIS A 49 -5.39 6.38 36.78
C HIS A 49 -6.02 7.08 35.58
N PHE A 50 -5.37 7.01 34.42
CA PHE A 50 -5.97 7.37 33.15
C PHE A 50 -6.38 6.09 32.42
N ILE A 51 -7.69 5.86 32.30
CA ILE A 51 -8.24 4.74 31.54
C ILE A 51 -8.68 5.29 30.17
N TYR A 52 -7.90 5.01 29.13
CA TYR A 52 -8.34 5.22 27.74
C TYR A 52 -9.14 3.99 27.30
N LYS A 53 -10.43 4.16 27.06
CA LYS A 53 -11.31 3.10 26.55
C LYS A 53 -11.48 3.26 25.04
N GLY A 54 -10.41 2.97 24.30
CA GLY A 54 -10.35 2.95 22.85
C GLY A 54 -9.13 2.16 22.40
N GLU A 55 -9.09 1.75 21.15
CA GLU A 55 -7.89 1.11 20.60
C GLU A 55 -6.85 2.19 20.29
N LEU A 56 -5.64 2.05 20.85
CA LEU A 56 -4.49 2.88 20.48
C LEU A 56 -3.96 2.38 19.14
N THR A 57 -4.52 2.90 18.05
CA THR A 57 -4.26 2.40 16.70
C THR A 57 -3.06 3.05 15.98
N GLY A 58 -2.26 3.86 16.68
CA GLY A 58 -1.08 4.50 16.09
C GLY A 58 -0.18 5.21 17.10
N PRO A 59 0.95 5.80 16.63
CA PRO A 59 1.88 6.55 17.48
C PRO A 59 1.19 7.77 18.13
N TYR A 60 1.48 8.02 19.41
CA TYR A 60 0.92 9.14 20.16
C TYR A 60 1.91 9.70 21.19
N ARG A 61 1.65 10.91 21.69
CA ARG A 61 2.29 11.45 22.89
C ARG A 61 1.26 11.96 23.89
N ILE A 62 1.71 12.09 25.14
CA ILE A 62 0.94 12.63 26.24
C ILE A 62 1.42 14.06 26.49
N GLU A 63 0.50 15.01 26.41
CA GLU A 63 0.78 16.42 26.65
C GLU A 63 0.86 16.75 28.16
N LYS A 64 1.39 17.92 28.50
CA LYS A 64 1.51 18.38 29.90
C LYS A 64 0.17 18.53 30.62
N ASP A 65 -0.91 18.72 29.87
CA ASP A 65 -2.27 18.79 30.40
C ASP A 65 -2.98 17.43 30.45
N PHE A 66 -2.23 16.35 30.23
CA PHE A 66 -2.67 14.95 30.20
C PHE A 66 -3.60 14.60 29.04
N SER A 67 -3.64 15.42 27.98
CA SER A 67 -4.33 15.06 26.74
C SER A 67 -3.49 14.12 25.86
N LEU A 68 -4.16 13.23 25.11
CA LEU A 68 -3.54 12.39 24.09
C LEU A 68 -3.49 13.13 22.76
N TYR A 69 -2.29 13.21 22.18
CA TYR A 69 -2.07 13.72 20.83
C TYR A 69 -1.61 12.59 19.92
N PHE A 70 -2.40 12.26 18.92
CA PHE A 70 -2.04 11.31 17.87
C PHE A 70 -1.24 12.04 16.81
N TYR A 71 -0.07 11.51 16.48
CA TYR A 71 0.78 12.11 15.46
C TYR A 71 0.10 12.04 14.09
N ASN A 72 0.11 13.15 13.35
CA ASN A 72 -0.30 13.15 11.95
C ASN A 72 0.72 12.39 11.08
N ASP A 73 0.41 12.17 9.80
CA ASP A 73 1.28 11.35 8.93
C ASP A 73 2.68 11.97 8.78
N ARG A 74 2.78 13.30 8.65
CA ARG A 74 4.06 14.00 8.56
C ARG A 74 4.90 13.77 9.81
N GLU A 75 4.33 13.96 10.99
CA GLU A 75 5.03 13.77 12.26
C GLU A 75 5.47 12.31 12.44
N GLN A 76 4.66 11.35 12.01
CA GLN A 76 5.04 9.93 12.03
C GLN A 76 6.25 9.63 11.13
N VAL A 77 6.36 10.29 9.97
CA VAL A 77 7.52 10.18 9.08
C VAL A 77 8.75 10.88 9.65
N GLU A 78 8.60 12.10 10.14
CA GLU A 78 9.69 12.90 10.73
C GLU A 78 10.30 12.22 11.97
N LEU A 79 9.46 11.59 12.80
CA LEU A 79 9.87 10.83 13.98
C LEU A 79 10.29 9.38 13.67
N ARG A 80 10.26 8.97 12.38
CA ARG A 80 10.62 7.63 11.89
C ARG A 80 9.79 6.49 12.47
N TYR A 81 8.55 6.79 12.87
CA TYR A 81 7.57 5.75 13.18
C TYR A 81 7.02 5.09 11.91
N ARG A 82 7.04 5.81 10.79
CA ARG A 82 6.63 5.33 9.46
C ARG A 82 7.64 5.77 8.40
N PHE A 83 7.89 4.91 7.42
CA PHE A 83 8.60 5.26 6.19
C PHE A 83 7.60 5.34 5.04
N LEU A 84 7.81 6.27 4.11
CA LEU A 84 7.00 6.38 2.91
C LEU A 84 7.23 5.14 2.03
N GLY A 85 6.12 4.51 1.63
CA GLY A 85 6.12 3.41 0.67
C GLY A 85 6.24 3.87 -0.78
N GLU A 86 6.16 2.90 -1.67
CA GLU A 86 6.13 3.14 -3.11
C GLU A 86 4.90 3.96 -3.52
N GLY A 87 5.14 5.06 -4.24
CA GLY A 87 4.09 5.99 -4.65
C GLY A 87 3.50 6.83 -3.51
N GLU A 88 4.05 6.81 -2.30
CA GLU A 88 3.58 7.66 -1.19
C GLU A 88 4.37 8.98 -1.13
N ILE A 89 3.67 10.10 -1.06
CA ILE A 89 4.26 11.44 -0.87
C ILE A 89 3.60 12.17 0.31
N LEU A 90 4.34 13.09 0.93
CA LEU A 90 3.78 14.03 1.91
C LEU A 90 3.19 15.25 1.23
N GLU A 91 1.89 15.48 1.40
CA GLU A 91 1.21 16.70 0.97
C GLU A 91 0.59 17.40 2.19
N GLY A 92 1.31 18.38 2.72
CA GLY A 92 0.96 18.96 4.03
C GLY A 92 1.18 17.93 5.14
N ASP A 93 0.16 17.72 5.97
CA ASP A 93 0.20 16.81 7.14
C ASP A 93 -0.26 15.38 6.81
N ASN A 94 -0.62 15.10 5.56
CA ASN A 94 -1.17 13.81 5.13
C ASN A 94 -0.24 13.11 4.13
N ILE A 95 -0.24 11.78 4.16
CA ILE A 95 0.33 10.97 3.08
C ILE A 95 -0.71 10.82 1.97
N LYS A 96 -0.28 11.04 0.72
CA LYS A 96 -1.06 10.74 -0.48
C LYS A 96 -0.41 9.63 -1.30
N GLN A 97 -1.26 8.82 -1.91
CA GLN A 97 -0.86 7.81 -2.89
C GLN A 97 -0.89 8.42 -4.30
N VAL A 98 0.24 8.38 -4.98
CA VAL A 98 0.39 8.66 -6.41
C VAL A 98 0.33 7.32 -7.15
N PRO A 99 -0.68 7.06 -7.99
CA PRO A 99 -0.78 5.81 -8.73
C PRO A 99 0.33 5.72 -9.77
N SER A 100 0.83 4.50 -10.01
CA SER A 100 1.79 4.24 -11.07
C SER A 100 1.18 4.56 -12.45
N PRO A 101 1.84 5.37 -13.30
CA PRO A 101 1.33 5.70 -14.63
C PRO A 101 1.23 4.47 -15.54
N SER A 102 2.16 3.53 -15.41
CA SER A 102 2.19 2.29 -16.16
C SER A 102 3.10 1.25 -15.49
N PRO A 103 3.02 -0.04 -15.88
CA PRO A 103 3.90 -1.09 -15.36
C PRO A 103 5.39 -0.89 -15.64
N PHE A 104 5.75 0.08 -16.48
CA PHE A 104 7.12 0.40 -16.87
C PHE A 104 7.66 1.63 -16.15
N HIS A 105 7.05 2.03 -15.03
CA HIS A 105 7.60 3.08 -14.18
C HIS A 105 8.02 2.49 -12.84
N ASN A 106 9.20 2.90 -12.38
CA ASN A 106 9.70 2.59 -11.04
C ASN A 106 9.65 3.84 -10.18
N TRP A 107 9.32 3.65 -8.89
CA TRP A 107 9.37 4.73 -7.92
C TRP A 107 10.80 4.98 -7.47
N ASN A 108 11.29 6.21 -7.59
CA ASN A 108 12.65 6.58 -7.13
C ASN A 108 12.68 7.15 -5.70
N GLY A 109 11.52 7.27 -5.04
CA GLY A 109 11.36 7.90 -3.74
C GLY A 109 10.60 9.22 -3.78
N GLU A 110 10.56 9.89 -4.93
CA GLU A 110 9.90 11.20 -5.11
C GLU A 110 8.89 11.17 -6.27
N GLU A 111 9.22 10.48 -7.36
CA GLU A 111 8.39 10.41 -8.55
C GLU A 111 8.47 9.05 -9.26
N TRP A 112 7.52 8.84 -10.17
CA TRP A 112 7.50 7.70 -11.08
C TRP A 112 8.43 7.98 -12.25
N VAL A 113 9.51 7.20 -12.36
CA VAL A 113 10.48 7.31 -13.44
C VAL A 113 10.25 6.18 -14.44
N TYR A 114 10.08 6.54 -15.70
CA TYR A 114 9.92 5.57 -16.78
C TYR A 114 11.21 4.75 -16.99
N ASP A 115 11.08 3.42 -16.93
CA ASP A 115 12.13 2.44 -17.16
C ASP A 115 11.95 1.80 -18.53
N ILE A 116 12.65 2.37 -19.52
CA ILE A 116 12.60 1.93 -20.90
C ILE A 116 13.18 0.51 -21.08
N GLU A 117 14.14 0.11 -20.25
CA GLU A 117 14.74 -1.22 -20.31
C GLU A 117 13.75 -2.29 -19.81
N LEU A 118 12.94 -1.96 -18.81
CA LEU A 118 11.85 -2.83 -18.35
C LEU A 118 10.80 -3.03 -19.45
N GLU A 119 10.41 -1.98 -20.16
CA GLU A 119 9.47 -2.08 -21.29
C GLU A 119 10.06 -2.90 -22.44
N ARG A 120 11.31 -2.63 -22.83
CA ARG A 120 12.02 -3.41 -23.87
C ARG A 120 12.10 -4.89 -23.52
N LYS A 121 12.43 -5.21 -22.27
CA LYS A 121 12.49 -6.59 -21.80
C LYS A 121 11.12 -7.27 -21.84
N TYR A 122 10.07 -6.55 -21.46
CA TYR A 122 8.69 -7.04 -21.54
C TYR A 122 8.27 -7.33 -22.98
N LEU A 123 8.48 -6.39 -23.90
CA LEU A 123 8.15 -6.54 -25.32
C LEU A 123 8.93 -7.71 -25.97
N ASN A 124 10.24 -7.79 -25.71
CA ASN A 124 11.05 -8.93 -26.16
C ASN A 124 10.51 -10.27 -25.66
N GLY A 125 10.11 -10.35 -24.39
CA GLY A 125 9.51 -11.57 -23.84
C GLY A 125 8.21 -11.95 -24.54
N LYS A 126 7.36 -10.97 -24.90
CA LYS A 126 6.13 -11.21 -25.68
C LYS A 126 6.41 -11.68 -27.10
N ILE A 127 7.43 -11.12 -27.76
CA ILE A 127 7.88 -11.54 -29.09
C ILE A 127 8.30 -13.01 -29.05
N GLN A 128 9.19 -13.39 -28.11
CA GLN A 128 9.66 -14.78 -27.97
C GLN A 128 8.52 -15.78 -27.72
N ILE A 129 7.54 -15.41 -26.90
CA ILE A 129 6.35 -16.25 -26.67
C ILE A 129 5.55 -16.42 -27.97
N THR A 130 5.35 -15.33 -28.70
CA THR A 130 4.60 -15.34 -29.97
C THR A 130 5.31 -16.18 -31.03
N GLU A 131 6.64 -16.06 -31.15
CA GLU A 131 7.47 -16.88 -32.04
C GLU A 131 7.34 -18.37 -31.72
N ARG A 132 7.41 -18.72 -30.43
CA ARG A 132 7.22 -20.12 -29.99
C ARG A 132 5.83 -20.64 -30.31
N GLU A 133 4.79 -19.83 -30.12
CA GLU A 133 3.41 -20.20 -30.49
C GLU A 133 3.26 -20.41 -32.00
N MET A 134 3.93 -19.59 -32.81
CA MET A 134 3.98 -19.74 -34.26
C MET A 134 4.66 -21.05 -34.65
N GLU A 135 5.84 -21.35 -34.09
CA GLU A 135 6.56 -22.60 -34.35
C GLU A 135 5.71 -23.83 -34.04
N VAL A 136 5.06 -23.85 -32.87
CA VAL A 136 4.17 -24.95 -32.46
C VAL A 136 2.99 -25.07 -33.41
N THR A 137 2.35 -23.96 -33.77
CA THR A 137 1.19 -23.97 -34.69
C THR A 137 1.62 -24.42 -36.09
N GLN A 138 2.79 -24.01 -36.57
CA GLN A 138 3.34 -24.41 -37.86
C GLN A 138 3.70 -25.90 -37.91
N ALA A 139 4.23 -26.45 -36.81
CA ALA A 139 4.47 -27.88 -36.67
C ALA A 139 3.16 -28.68 -36.72
N GLN A 140 2.10 -28.19 -36.07
CA GLN A 140 0.77 -28.80 -36.13
C GLN A 140 0.17 -28.76 -37.54
N ILE A 141 0.31 -27.64 -38.26
CA ILE A 141 -0.12 -27.53 -39.65
C ILE A 141 0.60 -28.58 -40.50
N THR A 142 1.92 -28.67 -40.40
CA THR A 142 2.74 -29.60 -41.19
C THR A 142 2.33 -31.05 -40.93
N SER A 143 2.18 -31.42 -39.65
CA SER A 143 1.70 -32.73 -39.23
C SER A 143 0.32 -33.04 -39.80
N ARG A 144 -0.67 -32.15 -39.62
CA ARG A 144 -2.04 -32.36 -40.11
C ARG A 144 -2.14 -32.40 -41.63
N LYS A 145 -1.38 -31.56 -42.32
CA LYS A 145 -1.30 -31.53 -43.78
C LYS A 145 -0.75 -32.86 -44.33
N SER A 146 0.25 -33.45 -43.67
CA SER A 146 0.78 -34.78 -44.06
C SER A 146 -0.27 -35.89 -43.91
N LEU A 147 -1.24 -35.72 -43.02
CA LEU A 147 -2.36 -36.64 -42.79
C LEU A 147 -3.61 -36.31 -43.64
N GLY A 148 -3.53 -35.29 -44.52
CA GLY A 148 -4.67 -34.86 -45.34
C GLY A 148 -5.83 -34.23 -44.55
N MET A 149 -5.57 -33.74 -43.33
CA MET A 149 -6.58 -33.16 -42.46
C MET A 149 -6.87 -31.69 -42.82
N TYR A 150 -8.06 -31.20 -42.45
CA TYR A 150 -8.43 -29.79 -42.58
C TYR A 150 -7.59 -28.91 -41.63
N ILE A 151 -7.00 -27.82 -42.16
CA ILE A 151 -6.04 -26.96 -41.44
C ILE A 151 -6.39 -25.47 -41.41
N ALA A 152 -7.48 -25.02 -42.04
CA ALA A 152 -7.75 -23.59 -42.23
C ALA A 152 -7.81 -22.78 -40.93
N SER A 153 -8.28 -23.37 -39.81
CA SER A 153 -8.29 -22.69 -38.52
C SER A 153 -6.89 -22.46 -37.93
N LEU A 154 -5.94 -23.35 -38.22
CA LEU A 154 -4.54 -23.19 -37.82
C LEU A 154 -3.84 -22.16 -38.72
N GLU A 155 -4.14 -22.12 -40.01
CA GLU A 155 -3.62 -21.10 -40.94
C GLU A 155 -4.11 -19.70 -40.56
N ALA A 156 -5.38 -19.57 -40.16
CA ALA A 156 -5.92 -18.33 -39.61
C ALA A 156 -5.17 -17.91 -38.32
N LYS A 157 -4.92 -18.86 -37.42
CA LYS A 157 -4.16 -18.61 -36.18
C LYS A 157 -2.73 -18.17 -36.46
N VAL A 158 -2.03 -18.77 -37.42
CA VAL A 158 -0.67 -18.33 -37.81
C VAL A 158 -0.71 -16.90 -38.35
N SER A 159 -1.72 -16.54 -39.15
CA SER A 159 -1.88 -15.19 -39.68
C SER A 159 -2.10 -14.16 -38.56
N GLU A 160 -2.89 -14.50 -37.53
CA GLU A 160 -3.08 -13.67 -36.34
C GLU A 160 -1.77 -13.50 -35.54
N LEU A 161 -1.04 -14.58 -35.32
CA LEU A 161 0.24 -14.56 -34.61
C LEU A 161 1.31 -13.76 -35.36
N LEU A 162 1.35 -13.85 -36.70
CA LEU A 162 2.23 -13.04 -37.54
C LEU A 162 1.93 -11.55 -37.41
N LYS A 163 0.64 -11.18 -37.42
CA LYS A 163 0.24 -9.79 -37.20
C LYS A 163 0.68 -9.31 -35.82
N ARG A 164 0.40 -10.09 -34.78
CA ARG A 164 0.81 -9.77 -33.41
C ARG A 164 2.32 -9.63 -33.26
N HIS A 165 3.10 -10.50 -33.90
CA HIS A 165 4.56 -10.43 -33.92
C HIS A 165 5.03 -9.13 -34.58
N SER A 166 4.46 -8.78 -35.73
CA SER A 166 4.76 -7.52 -36.42
C SER A 166 4.43 -6.30 -35.55
N ASP A 167 3.28 -6.29 -34.90
CA ASP A 167 2.84 -5.18 -34.03
C ASP A 167 3.81 -5.02 -32.84
N LEU A 168 4.19 -6.12 -32.17
CA LEU A 168 5.14 -6.10 -31.05
C LEU A 168 6.55 -5.67 -31.49
N CYS A 169 7.01 -6.12 -32.66
CA CYS A 169 8.30 -5.70 -33.21
C CYS A 169 8.31 -4.21 -33.53
N TYR A 170 7.19 -3.68 -34.06
CA TYR A 170 7.04 -2.25 -34.31
C TYR A 170 7.07 -1.46 -33.00
N GLU A 171 6.27 -1.84 -32.00
CA GLU A 171 6.27 -1.23 -30.67
C GLU A 171 7.68 -1.20 -30.06
N LEU A 172 8.39 -2.34 -30.09
CA LEU A 172 9.77 -2.42 -29.61
C LEU A 172 10.69 -1.46 -30.38
N SER A 173 10.55 -1.35 -31.70
CA SER A 173 11.36 -0.45 -32.51
C SER A 173 11.13 1.02 -32.17
N GLU A 174 9.91 1.40 -31.80
CA GLU A 174 9.59 2.76 -31.37
C GLU A 174 10.30 3.10 -30.06
N THR A 175 10.49 2.13 -29.15
CA THR A 175 11.25 2.37 -27.91
C THR A 175 12.72 2.73 -28.15
N TYR A 176 13.29 2.40 -29.32
CA TYR A 176 14.67 2.77 -29.67
C TYR A 176 14.78 4.11 -30.41
N LYS A 177 13.69 4.66 -30.92
CA LYS A 177 13.69 5.96 -31.63
C LYS A 177 13.66 7.17 -30.70
N GLY A 178 13.35 6.95 -29.42
CA GLY A 178 13.31 7.98 -28.39
C GLY A 178 14.66 8.29 -27.73
N GLU A 179 15.75 7.64 -28.16
CA GLU A 179 17.14 7.91 -27.75
C GLU A 179 17.84 8.85 -28.75
#